data_AF-A0A351SF05-F1
#
_entry.id   AF-A0A351SF05-F1
#
_cell.length_a   1.000
_cell.length_b   1.000
_cell.length_c   1.000
_cell.angle_alpha   90.00
_cell.angle_beta   90.00
_cell.angle_gamma   90.00
#
_symmetry.space_group_name_H-M   'P 1'
#
loop_
_entity.id
_entity.type
_entity.pdbx_description
1 polymer ?
#
loop_
_entity_poly.entity_id
_entity_poly.type
_entity_poly.pdbx_seq_one_letter_code
_entity_poly.pdbx_strand_id
1 'polypeptide(L)'
;LGEEVNVVSAFQNVPADALQSEQSSIDCDVLVTGNNVEAREVVIQLAAKAGMRAFHAGPIDNSVATEALTSLLISINKRYKAHSGIRITGIPT
;
A
#
# COMPACT_ATOMS: atom_id res chain seq x y z
N LEU A 1 2.59 3.82 -22.28
CA LEU A 1 3.97 3.79 -21.72
C LEU A 1 4.74 2.78 -22.57
N GLY A 2 5.97 3.09 -22.97
CA GLY A 2 6.77 2.17 -23.80
C GLY A 2 7.22 0.92 -23.03
N GLU A 3 7.79 -0.05 -23.73
CA GLU A 3 8.26 -1.33 -23.15
C GLU A 3 9.35 -1.17 -22.08
N GLU A 4 10.09 -0.06 -22.12
CA GLU A 4 11.16 0.27 -21.16
C GLU A 4 10.62 0.80 -19.80
N VAL A 5 9.31 0.99 -19.64
CA VAL A 5 8.73 1.58 -18.42
C VAL A 5 8.22 0.51 -17.47
N ASN A 6 8.80 0.46 -16.28
CA ASN A 6 8.35 -0.40 -15.19
C ASN A 6 7.32 0.31 -14.31
N VAL A 7 6.04 -0.01 -14.51
CA VAL A 7 4.94 0.53 -13.68
C VAL A 7 4.75 -0.31 -12.43
N VAL A 8 4.64 0.36 -11.29
CA VAL A 8 4.35 -0.23 -9.98
C VAL A 8 3.21 0.56 -9.32
N SER A 9 2.24 -0.15 -8.74
CA SER A 9 1.12 0.43 -8.00
C SER A 9 1.27 0.12 -6.50
N ALA A 10 1.20 1.15 -5.66
CA ALA A 10 1.35 1.06 -4.20
C ALA A 10 0.73 2.28 -3.48
N PHE A 11 0.64 2.22 -2.14
CA PHE A 11 0.25 3.31 -1.22
C PHE A 11 -1.21 3.82 -1.31
N GLN A 12 -2.08 3.13 -2.04
CA GLN A 12 -3.49 3.53 -2.25
C GLN A 12 -4.30 3.55 -0.96
N ASN A 13 -3.91 2.73 0.02
CA ASN A 13 -4.65 2.50 1.26
C ASN A 13 -3.94 3.04 2.52
N VAL A 14 -2.90 3.87 2.35
CA VAL A 14 -2.18 4.49 3.46
C VAL A 14 -2.91 5.78 3.88
N PRO A 15 -3.29 5.95 5.16
CA PRO A 15 -3.92 7.18 5.63
C PRO A 15 -2.97 8.38 5.51
N ALA A 16 -3.35 9.41 4.74
CA ALA A 16 -2.51 10.60 4.52
C ALA A 16 -2.18 11.35 5.81
N ASP A 17 -3.11 11.39 6.77
CA ASP A 17 -2.91 12.05 8.06
C ASP A 17 -1.82 11.36 8.89
N ALA A 18 -1.67 10.04 8.75
CA ALA A 18 -0.61 9.28 9.40
C ALA A 18 0.77 9.60 8.80
N LEU A 19 0.84 9.88 7.49
CA LEU A 19 2.08 10.29 6.81
C LEU A 19 2.55 11.71 7.20
N GLN A 20 1.64 12.59 7.62
CA GLN A 20 1.97 13.98 7.95
C GLN A 20 2.46 14.18 9.38
N SER A 21 2.22 13.22 10.28
CA SER A 21 2.58 13.36 11.68
C SER A 21 3.81 12.53 12.02
N GLU A 22 4.89 13.20 12.45
CA GLU A 22 6.14 12.55 12.86
C GLU A 22 6.00 11.68 14.14
N GLN A 23 4.85 11.78 14.81
CA GLN A 23 4.56 11.13 16.09
C GLN A 23 3.63 9.92 15.96
N SER A 24 3.01 9.69 14.79
CA SER A 24 2.12 8.55 14.60
C SER A 24 2.84 7.41 13.87
N SER A 25 2.78 6.21 14.44
CA SER A 25 3.20 5.00 13.74
C SER A 25 2.19 4.68 12.65
N ILE A 26 2.65 4.51 11.41
CA ILE A 26 1.81 4.05 10.30
C ILE A 26 1.58 2.55 10.48
N ASP A 27 0.51 2.18 11.20
CA ASP A 27 0.16 0.78 11.44
C ASP A 27 -0.71 0.20 10.31
N CYS A 28 -0.18 0.21 9.09
CA CYS A 28 -0.80 -0.46 7.95
C CYS A 28 0.23 -1.07 7.01
N ASP A 29 -0.24 -2.02 6.20
CA ASP A 29 0.54 -2.71 5.20
C ASP A 29 0.31 -2.11 3.81
N VAL A 30 1.38 -1.98 3.05
CA VAL A 30 1.37 -1.53 1.65
C VAL A 30 1.35 -2.74 0.73
N LEU A 31 0.37 -2.81 -0.16
CA LEU A 31 0.30 -3.81 -1.22
C LEU A 31 0.98 -3.26 -2.48
N VAL A 32 1.97 -3.99 -3.00
CA VAL A 32 2.80 -3.55 -4.13
C VAL A 32 2.56 -4.46 -5.32
N THR A 33 1.96 -3.94 -6.38
CA THR A 33 1.68 -4.69 -7.63
C THR A 33 2.47 -4.13 -8.80
N GLY A 34 2.79 -4.98 -9.77
CA GLY A 34 3.66 -4.62 -10.89
C GLY A 34 4.21 -5.85 -11.60
N ASN A 35 4.53 -5.70 -12.89
CA ASN A 35 4.98 -6.81 -13.74
C ASN A 35 6.48 -7.09 -13.62
N ASN A 36 7.26 -6.11 -13.15
CA ASN A 36 8.69 -6.26 -12.89
C ASN A 36 8.93 -6.45 -11.38
N VAL A 37 9.52 -7.59 -10.99
CA VAL A 37 9.75 -7.93 -9.59
C VAL A 37 10.78 -7.00 -8.92
N GLU A 38 11.86 -6.67 -9.62
CA GLU A 38 12.92 -5.78 -9.12
C GLU A 38 12.38 -4.37 -8.88
N ALA A 39 11.53 -3.86 -9.78
CA ALA A 39 10.88 -2.57 -9.61
C ALA A 39 9.93 -2.56 -8.39
N ARG A 40 9.17 -3.65 -8.17
CA ARG A 40 8.35 -3.80 -6.95
C ARG A 40 9.21 -3.84 -5.68
N GLU A 41 10.34 -4.52 -5.73
CA GLU A 41 11.26 -4.63 -4.60
C GLU A 41 11.81 -3.26 -4.18
N VAL A 42 12.17 -2.41 -5.15
CA VAL A 42 12.56 -1.01 -4.86
C VAL A 42 11.45 -0.28 -4.11
N VAL A 43 10.19 -0.43 -4.52
CA VAL A 43 9.05 0.21 -3.85
C VAL A 43 8.79 -0.35 -2.46
N ILE A 44 8.96 -1.66 -2.25
CA ILE A 44 8.87 -2.29 -0.93
C ILE A 44 9.94 -1.72 0.01
N GLN A 45 11.19 -1.59 -0.46
CA GLN A 45 12.27 -1.01 0.33
C GLN A 45 12.02 0.47 0.66
N LEU A 46 11.40 1.23 -0.25
CA LEU A 46 10.98 2.60 0.02
C LEU A 46 9.90 2.66 1.12
N ALA A 47 8.91 1.78 1.06
CA ALA A 47 7.89 1.68 2.10
C ALA A 47 8.50 1.31 3.46
N ALA A 48 9.45 0.36 3.49
CA ALA A 48 10.18 -0.02 4.69
C ALA A 48 10.98 1.15 5.29
N LYS A 49 11.67 1.94 4.45
CA LYS A 49 12.37 3.15 4.88
C LYS A 49 11.43 4.23 5.44
N ALA A 50 10.18 4.24 4.98
CA ALA A 50 9.13 5.10 5.51
C ALA A 50 8.41 4.50 6.74
N GLY A 51 8.94 3.43 7.33
CA GLY A 51 8.41 2.82 8.55
C GLY A 51 7.18 1.93 8.36
N MET A 52 6.85 1.58 7.11
CA MET A 52 5.71 0.72 6.78
C MET A 52 6.16 -0.70 6.44
N ARG A 53 5.26 -1.66 6.66
CA ARG A 53 5.40 -3.01 6.11
C ARG A 53 4.85 -3.02 4.68
N ALA A 54 5.50 -3.72 3.76
CA ALA A 54 5.05 -3.81 2.38
C ALA A 54 5.21 -5.22 1.82
N PHE A 55 4.29 -5.59 0.91
CA PHE A 55 4.19 -6.95 0.39
C PHE A 55 4.01 -6.95 -1.12
N HIS A 56 4.68 -7.89 -1.79
CA HIS A 56 4.42 -8.21 -3.18
C HIS A 56 2.99 -8.75 -3.31
N ALA A 57 2.12 -8.02 -4.01
CA ALA A 57 0.72 -8.35 -4.20
C ALA A 57 0.39 -8.85 -5.62
N GLY A 58 1.41 -9.26 -6.38
CA GLY A 58 1.24 -9.87 -7.71
C GLY A 58 1.40 -8.91 -8.90
N PRO A 59 0.97 -9.33 -10.11
CA PRO A 59 1.11 -8.54 -11.34
C PRO A 59 0.29 -7.25 -11.28
N ILE A 60 0.54 -6.32 -12.20
CA ILE A 60 -0.11 -5.01 -12.20
C ILE A 60 -1.64 -5.11 -12.29
N ASP A 61 -2.17 -6.15 -12.92
CA ASP A 61 -3.62 -6.42 -13.03
C ASP A 61 -4.32 -6.52 -11.67
N ASN A 62 -3.59 -6.92 -10.62
CA ASN A 62 -4.12 -6.96 -9.25
C ASN A 62 -4.33 -5.56 -8.65
N SER A 63 -3.82 -4.49 -9.27
CA SER A 63 -3.96 -3.13 -8.74
C SER A 63 -5.42 -2.71 -8.63
N VAL A 64 -6.29 -3.22 -9.50
CA VAL A 64 -7.75 -2.96 -9.47
C VAL A 64 -8.36 -3.27 -8.11
N ALA A 65 -7.90 -4.33 -7.44
CA ALA A 65 -8.37 -4.69 -6.11
C ALA A 65 -7.89 -3.68 -5.05
N THR A 66 -6.60 -3.32 -5.09
CA THR A 66 -6.00 -2.37 -4.14
C THR A 66 -6.57 -0.96 -4.28
N GLU A 67 -6.88 -0.54 -5.50
CA GLU A 67 -7.51 0.75 -5.79
C GLU A 67 -8.97 0.77 -5.35
N ALA A 68 -9.72 -0.32 -5.61
CA ALA A 68 -11.11 -0.44 -5.19
C ALA A 68 -11.28 -0.42 -3.66
N LEU A 69 -10.33 -1.02 -2.91
CA LEU A 69 -10.33 -1.05 -1.44
C LEU A 69 -10.43 0.35 -0.80
N THR A 70 -9.89 1.39 -1.44
CA THR A 70 -9.95 2.76 -0.92
C THR A 70 -11.39 3.25 -0.72
N SER A 71 -12.30 2.90 -1.63
CA SER A 71 -13.73 3.24 -1.49
C SER A 71 -14.38 2.61 -0.25
N LEU A 72 -13.96 1.38 0.08
CA LEU A 72 -14.42 0.67 1.28
C LEU A 72 -13.86 1.32 2.54
N LEU A 73 -12.57 1.65 2.56
CA LEU A 73 -11.92 2.33 3.68
C LEU A 73 -12.55 3.71 3.95
N ILE A 74 -12.89 4.47 2.91
CA ILE A 74 -13.61 5.75 3.05
C ILE A 74 -14.98 5.54 3.72
N SER A 75 -15.72 4.51 3.30
CA SER A 75 -17.03 4.20 3.86
C SER A 75 -16.93 3.76 5.34
N ILE A 76 -15.95 2.93 5.68
CA ILE A 76 -15.63 2.51 7.05
C ILE A 76 -15.28 3.73 7.90
N ASN A 77 -14.36 4.58 7.43
CA ASN A 77 -13.92 5.79 8.15
C ASN A 77 -15.09 6.74 8.44
N LYS A 78 -15.98 6.95 7.46
CA LYS A 78 -17.20 7.77 7.66
C LYS A 78 -18.12 7.20 8.74
N ARG A 79 -18.31 5.88 8.74
CA ARG A 79 -19.23 5.16 9.64
C ARG A 79 -18.72 5.03 11.07
N TYR A 80 -17.42 4.82 11.24
CA TYR A 80 -16.79 4.52 12.52
C TYR A 80 -15.92 5.67 13.07
N LYS A 81 -15.81 6.78 12.35
CA LYS A 81 -15.00 7.96 12.75
C LYS A 81 -13.54 7.58 13.01
N ALA A 82 -12.96 6.82 12.08
CA ALA A 82 -11.62 6.26 12.19
C ALA A 82 -10.74 6.67 10.99
N HIS A 83 -9.44 6.40 11.10
CA HIS A 83 -8.46 6.48 10.01
C HIS A 83 -7.91 5.07 9.76
N SER A 84 -8.65 4.28 8.99
CA SER A 84 -8.39 2.85 8.83
C SER A 84 -7.40 2.57 7.70
N GLY A 85 -6.56 1.54 7.91
CA GLY A 85 -5.76 0.88 6.89
C GLY A 85 -6.05 -0.61 6.85
N ILE A 86 -5.20 -1.37 6.15
CA ILE A 86 -5.26 -2.83 6.09
C ILE A 86 -4.01 -3.46 6.68
N ARG A 87 -4.12 -4.69 7.18
CA ARG A 87 -2.99 -5.51 7.65
C ARG A 87 -3.10 -6.93 7.14
N ILE A 88 -2.02 -7.42 6.57
CA ILE A 88 -1.82 -8.81 6.17
C ILE A 88 -1.29 -9.58 7.37
N THR A 89 -1.99 -10.66 7.71
CA THR A 89 -1.68 -11.51 8.87
C THR A 89 -1.20 -12.88 8.41
N GLY A 90 -0.53 -13.62 9.30
CA GLY A 90 0.00 -14.95 8.98
C GLY A 90 1.31 -14.97 8.19
N ILE A 91 1.96 -13.82 8.01
CA ILE A 91 3.30 -13.70 7.42
C ILE A 91 4.30 -13.34 8.53
N PRO A 92 5.37 -14.13 8.76
CA PRO A 92 6.43 -13.78 9.71
C PRO A 92 7.09 -12.46 9.31
N THR A 93 7.29 -11.58 10.29
CA THR A 93 8.06 -10.33 10.18
C THR A 93 9.42 -10.47 10.84
#